data_AF-X1AZU1-F1
#
_entry.id   AF-X1AZU1-F1
#
_cell.length_a   1.000
_cell.length_b   1.000
_cell.length_c   1.000
_cell.angle_alpha   90.00
_cell.angle_beta   90.00
_cell.angle_gamma   90.00
#
_symmetry.space_group_name_H-M   'P 1'
#
loop_
_entity.id
_entity.type
_entity.pdbx_description
1 polymer ?
#
loop_
_entity_poly.entity_id
_entity_poly.type
_entity_poly.pdbx_seq_one_letter_code
_entity_poly.pdbx_strand_id
1 'polypeptide(L)'
;MAPLQKRALYSLVIGVVFAIALIVVFLLENDVTAFNRDETLRWITYAALIGVPLTYLILIDLTLRKPTQLDERDRLIVLRSGRVQWLAVIFSLAAWMITLTEIYQAQRQVPVVFLTLIFISTLIISILAQSFGILLGYWRMNRNG
;
A
#
# COMPACT_ATOMS: atom_id res chain seq x y z
N MET A 1 19.71 -4.20 -14.10
CA MET A 1 18.62 -3.51 -13.38
C MET A 1 19.23 -2.54 -12.41
N ALA A 2 18.80 -1.28 -12.45
CA ALA A 2 19.24 -0.24 -11.51
C ALA A 2 18.90 -0.65 -10.06
N PRO A 3 19.69 -0.23 -9.05
CA PRO A 3 19.42 -0.56 -7.65
C PRO A 3 18.03 -0.10 -7.19
N LEU A 4 17.56 1.06 -7.68
CA LEU A 4 16.22 1.58 -7.42
C LEU A 4 15.11 0.67 -8.01
N GLN A 5 15.33 0.12 -9.21
CA GLN A 5 14.40 -0.80 -9.88
C GLN A 5 14.27 -2.12 -9.11
N LYS A 6 15.39 -2.70 -8.63
CA LYS A 6 15.38 -3.92 -7.81
C LYS A 6 14.62 -3.69 -6.50
N ARG A 7 14.82 -2.54 -5.85
CA ARG A 7 14.10 -2.18 -4.62
C ARG A 7 12.60 -2.07 -4.85
N ALA A 8 12.19 -1.35 -5.89
CA ALA A 8 10.78 -1.21 -6.25
C ALA A 8 10.12 -2.57 -6.53
N LEU A 9 10.86 -3.53 -7.10
CA LEU A 9 10.36 -4.88 -7.30
C LEU A 9 10.16 -5.63 -5.98
N TYR A 10 11.13 -5.58 -5.06
CA TYR A 10 10.98 -6.23 -3.75
C TYR A 10 9.84 -5.62 -2.92
N SER A 11 9.72 -4.28 -2.89
CA SER A 11 8.61 -3.63 -2.19
C SER A 11 7.25 -3.96 -2.81
N LEU A 12 7.19 -4.12 -4.14
CA LEU A 12 5.98 -4.55 -4.82
C LEU A 12 5.62 -5.99 -4.44
N VAL A 13 6.58 -6.92 -4.47
CA VAL A 13 6.33 -8.33 -4.09
C VAL A 13 5.86 -8.43 -2.64
N ILE A 14 6.54 -7.76 -1.71
CA ILE A 14 6.15 -7.75 -0.29
C ILE A 14 4.74 -7.16 -0.12
N GLY A 15 4.45 -6.04 -0.78
CA GLY A 15 3.13 -5.41 -0.75
C GLY A 15 2.03 -6.31 -1.30
N VAL A 16 2.30 -7.04 -2.39
CA VAL A 16 1.34 -7.99 -3.00
C VAL A 16 1.11 -9.19 -2.09
N VAL A 17 2.17 -9.79 -1.54
CA VAL A 17 2.06 -10.91 -0.60
C VAL A 17 1.23 -10.50 0.62
N PHE A 18 1.48 -9.31 1.15
CA PHE A 18 0.73 -8.79 2.28
C PHE A 18 -0.75 -8.51 1.94
N ALA A 19 -1.03 -7.94 0.76
CA ALA A 19 -2.39 -7.74 0.28
C ALA A 19 -3.16 -9.07 0.15
N ILE A 20 -2.52 -10.09 -0.41
CA ILE A 20 -3.10 -11.43 -0.54
C ILE A 20 -3.36 -12.04 0.84
N ALA A 21 -2.40 -11.94 1.77
CA ALA A 21 -2.56 -12.47 3.12
C ALA A 21 -3.78 -11.85 3.82
N LEU A 22 -3.97 -10.54 3.71
CA LEU A 22 -5.14 -9.86 4.26
C LEU A 22 -6.44 -10.33 3.60
N ILE A 23 -6.48 -10.41 2.27
CA ILE A 23 -7.66 -10.92 1.55
C ILE A 23 -8.03 -12.32 2.04
N VAL A 24 -7.04 -13.20 2.20
CA VAL A 24 -7.26 -14.57 2.69
C VAL A 24 -7.82 -14.57 4.11
N VAL A 25 -7.28 -13.76 5.01
CA VAL A 25 -7.80 -13.64 6.39
C VAL A 25 -9.27 -13.20 6.36
N PHE A 26 -9.61 -12.16 5.59
CA PHE A 26 -10.99 -11.69 5.49
C PHE A 26 -11.95 -12.71 4.86
N LEU A 27 -11.48 -13.50 3.88
CA LEU A 27 -12.29 -14.55 3.27
C LEU A 27 -12.54 -15.73 4.23
N LEU A 28 -11.56 -16.06 5.08
CA LEU A 28 -11.66 -17.15 6.04
C LEU A 28 -12.59 -16.82 7.21
N GLU A 29 -12.57 -15.58 7.69
CA GLU A 29 -13.44 -15.16 8.80
C GLU A 29 -14.91 -15.03 8.41
N ASN A 30 -15.21 -14.78 7.13
CA ASN A 30 -16.55 -14.67 6.55
C ASN A 30 -17.52 -13.69 7.26
N ASP A 31 -17.01 -12.90 8.22
CA ASP A 31 -17.78 -11.95 9.02
C ASP A 31 -16.89 -10.77 9.44
N VAL A 32 -17.19 -9.58 8.91
CA VAL A 32 -16.50 -8.33 9.25
C VAL A 32 -16.72 -7.94 10.73
N THR A 33 -17.75 -8.50 11.37
CA THR A 33 -18.02 -8.28 12.80
C THR A 33 -17.14 -9.13 13.72
N ALA A 34 -16.44 -10.15 13.19
CA ALA A 34 -15.45 -10.91 13.95
C ALA A 34 -14.36 -10.00 14.53
N PHE A 35 -13.97 -8.94 13.80
CA PHE A 35 -13.04 -7.92 14.27
C PHE A 35 -13.51 -7.21 15.56
N ASN A 36 -14.81 -7.06 15.76
CA ASN A 36 -15.37 -6.45 16.97
C ASN A 36 -15.49 -7.44 18.14
N ARG A 37 -15.55 -8.75 17.84
CA ARG A 37 -15.73 -9.81 18.86
C ARG A 37 -14.41 -10.37 19.35
N ASP A 38 -13.42 -10.53 18.47
CA ASP A 38 -12.14 -11.14 18.80
C ASP A 38 -11.06 -10.06 19.04
N GLU A 39 -10.68 -9.91 20.31
CA GLU A 39 -9.62 -9.02 20.72
C GLU A 39 -8.25 -9.41 20.15
N THR A 40 -7.98 -10.70 20.00
CA THR A 40 -6.71 -11.22 19.48
C THR A 40 -6.52 -10.80 18.02
N LEU A 41 -7.58 -10.94 17.23
CA LEU A 41 -7.58 -10.55 15.83
C LEU A 41 -7.33 -9.04 15.65
N ARG A 42 -7.93 -8.24 16.52
CA ARG A 42 -7.73 -6.79 16.53
C ARG A 42 -6.28 -6.42 16.84
N TRP A 43 -5.66 -7.05 17.83
CA TRP A 43 -4.25 -6.84 18.15
C TRP A 43 -3.31 -7.28 17.03
N ILE A 44 -3.55 -8.44 16.41
CA ILE A 44 -2.79 -8.92 15.25
C ILE A 44 -2.89 -7.91 14.10
N THR A 45 -4.09 -7.37 13.86
CA THR A 45 -4.31 -6.38 12.81
C THR A 45 -3.55 -5.08 13.10
N TYR A 46 -3.57 -4.58 14.35
CA TYR A 46 -2.78 -3.41 14.73
C TYR A 46 -1.28 -3.65 14.66
N ALA A 47 -0.81 -4.84 15.05
CA ALA A 47 0.59 -5.22 14.93
C ALA A 47 1.02 -5.26 13.46
N ALA A 48 0.20 -5.80 12.56
CA ALA A 48 0.46 -5.78 11.12
C ALA A 48 0.45 -4.35 10.55
N LEU A 49 -0.47 -3.51 11.02
CA LEU A 49 -0.65 -2.12 10.63
C LEU A 49 0.57 -1.25 10.99
N ILE A 50 1.27 -1.57 12.09
CA ILE A 50 2.52 -0.90 12.50
C ILE A 50 3.75 -1.59 11.90
N GLY A 51 3.75 -2.93 11.87
CA GLY A 51 4.88 -3.74 11.43
C GLY A 51 5.20 -3.60 9.93
N VAL A 52 4.19 -3.45 9.08
CA VAL A 52 4.41 -3.28 7.62
C VAL A 52 5.06 -1.94 7.26
N PRO A 53 4.58 -0.79 7.75
CA PRO A 53 5.29 0.48 7.57
C PRO A 53 6.70 0.44 8.17
N LEU A 54 6.87 -0.15 9.35
CA LEU A 54 8.18 -0.27 10.00
C LEU A 54 9.16 -1.10 9.17
N THR A 55 8.74 -2.27 8.68
CA THR A 55 9.59 -3.10 7.81
C THR A 55 9.98 -2.36 6.54
N TYR A 56 9.06 -1.61 5.94
CA TYR A 56 9.37 -0.76 4.78
C TYR A 56 10.38 0.36 5.12
N LEU A 57 10.20 1.06 6.25
CA LEU A 57 11.13 2.10 6.70
C LEU A 57 12.52 1.55 7.02
N ILE A 58 12.59 0.41 7.71
CA ILE A 58 13.85 -0.29 8.03
C ILE A 58 14.57 -0.70 6.74
N LEU A 59 13.84 -1.26 5.76
CA LEU A 59 14.41 -1.62 4.46
C LEU A 59 14.96 -0.40 3.72
N ILE A 60 14.26 0.73 3.78
CA ILE A 60 14.71 2.00 3.17
C ILE A 60 15.99 2.50 3.84
N ASP A 61 16.00 2.56 5.17
CA ASP A 61 17.10 3.18 5.93
C ASP A 61 18.38 2.33 5.84
N LEU A 62 18.25 1.00 5.92
CA LEU A 62 19.38 0.08 5.79
C LEU A 62 20.00 0.07 4.39
N THR A 63 19.22 0.39 3.34
CA THR A 63 19.73 0.36 1.95
C THR A 63 20.19 1.72 1.41
N LEU A 64 19.88 2.84 2.08
CA LEU A 64 20.19 4.20 1.61
C LEU A 64 21.55 4.75 2.04
N ARG A 65 22.48 3.94 2.55
CA ARG A 65 23.78 4.39 3.08
C ARG A 65 24.67 5.19 2.11
N LYS A 66 24.34 5.34 0.83
CA LYS A 66 25.03 6.23 -0.12
C LYS A 66 24.03 7.09 -0.92
N PRO A 67 23.54 8.22 -0.36
CA PRO A 67 22.68 9.17 -1.08
C PRO A 67 23.35 9.82 -2.30
N THR A 68 24.67 9.73 -2.44
CA THR A 68 25.49 10.33 -3.52
C THR A 68 25.46 9.58 -4.86
N GLN A 69 24.74 8.46 -4.99
CA GLN A 69 24.65 7.68 -6.24
C GLN A 69 23.29 7.77 -6.96
N LEU A 70 22.38 8.67 -6.55
CA LEU A 70 21.15 8.90 -7.30
C LEU A 70 21.43 9.77 -8.52
N ASP A 71 21.42 9.14 -9.69
CA ASP A 71 21.50 9.82 -10.98
C ASP A 71 20.30 10.77 -11.17
N GLU A 72 20.46 11.86 -11.92
CA GLU A 72 19.39 12.86 -12.14
C GLU A 72 18.14 12.20 -12.75
N ARG A 73 18.36 11.18 -13.56
CA ARG A 73 17.33 10.32 -14.15
C ARG A 73 16.48 9.61 -13.08
N ASP A 74 17.11 9.05 -12.05
CA ASP A 74 16.41 8.33 -10.98
C ASP A 74 15.54 9.30 -10.15
N ARG A 75 16.04 10.52 -9.93
CA ARG A 75 15.29 11.58 -9.23
C ARG A 75 14.00 11.94 -9.97
N LEU A 76 14.05 12.08 -11.30
CA LEU A 76 12.86 12.37 -12.11
C LEU A 76 11.84 11.22 -12.08
N ILE A 77 12.30 9.97 -12.08
CA ILE A 77 11.42 8.79 -11.97
C ILE A 77 10.72 8.77 -10.61
N VAL A 78 11.45 9.01 -9.51
CA VAL A 78 10.87 9.04 -8.16
C VAL A 78 9.82 10.15 -8.05
N LEU A 79 10.13 11.36 -8.50
CA LEU A 79 9.16 12.48 -8.48
C LEU A 79 7.88 12.16 -9.26
N ARG A 80 8.01 11.49 -10.41
CA ARG A 80 6.84 11.08 -11.21
C ARG A 80 6.05 9.97 -10.54
N SER A 81 6.71 9.01 -9.89
CA SER A 81 6.06 7.92 -9.15
C SER A 81 5.18 8.44 -8.01
N GLY A 82 5.57 9.54 -7.36
CA GLY A 82 4.75 10.19 -6.33
C GLY A 82 3.37 10.63 -6.83
N ARG A 83 3.25 11.06 -8.10
CA ARG A 83 1.94 11.40 -8.68
C ARG A 83 1.05 10.19 -8.87
N VAL A 84 1.62 9.06 -9.29
CA VAL A 84 0.91 7.78 -9.46
C VAL A 84 0.40 7.27 -8.12
N GLN A 85 1.25 7.33 -7.10
CA GLN A 85 0.89 6.99 -5.73
C GLN A 85 -0.26 7.85 -5.20
N TRP A 86 -0.15 9.17 -5.34
CA TRP A 86 -1.19 10.10 -4.89
C TRP A 86 -2.54 9.85 -5.58
N LEU A 87 -2.54 9.66 -6.90
CA LEU A 87 -3.77 9.32 -7.64
C LEU A 87 -4.38 8.00 -7.17
N ALA A 88 -3.57 6.96 -6.96
CA ALA A 88 -4.06 5.67 -6.51
C ALA A 88 -4.72 5.74 -5.13
N VAL A 89 -4.13 6.51 -4.19
CA VAL A 89 -4.70 6.74 -2.87
C VAL A 89 -6.03 7.50 -2.96
N ILE A 90 -6.11 8.54 -3.78
CA ILE A 90 -7.37 9.31 -3.95
C ILE A 90 -8.47 8.47 -4.56
N PHE A 91 -8.19 7.72 -5.63
CA PHE A 91 -9.20 6.85 -6.25
C PHE A 91 -9.66 5.76 -5.28
N SER A 92 -8.76 5.21 -4.48
CA SER A 92 -9.12 4.25 -3.43
C SER A 92 -10.03 4.85 -2.37
N LEU A 93 -9.70 6.04 -1.86
CA LEU A 93 -10.53 6.74 -0.87
C LEU A 93 -11.90 7.11 -1.45
N ALA A 94 -11.95 7.54 -2.72
CA ALA A 94 -13.20 7.82 -3.40
C ALA A 94 -14.07 6.56 -3.54
N ALA A 95 -13.46 5.42 -3.92
CA ALA A 95 -14.17 4.15 -3.99
C ALA A 95 -14.74 3.75 -2.62
N TRP A 96 -13.93 3.83 -1.56
CA TRP A 96 -14.40 3.57 -0.20
C TRP A 96 -15.55 4.48 0.23
N MET A 97 -15.44 5.79 -0.05
CA MET A 97 -16.48 6.76 0.28
C MET A 97 -17.80 6.42 -0.41
N ILE A 98 -17.76 6.15 -1.71
CA ILE A 98 -18.96 5.80 -2.49
C ILE A 98 -19.56 4.48 -1.97
N THR A 99 -18.74 3.43 -1.86
CA THR A 99 -19.22 2.10 -1.45
C THR A 99 -19.83 2.11 -0.05
N LEU A 100 -19.17 2.73 0.94
CA LEU A 100 -19.70 2.78 2.30
C LEU A 100 -20.94 3.66 2.39
N THR A 101 -21.00 4.75 1.62
CA THR A 101 -22.18 5.61 1.58
C THR A 101 -23.37 4.83 1.03
N GLU A 102 -23.23 4.12 -0.07
CA GLU A 102 -24.33 3.33 -0.67
C GLU A 102 -24.80 2.18 0.24
N ILE A 103 -23.86 1.43 0.85
CA ILE A 103 -24.22 0.29 1.69
C ILE A 103 -24.87 0.74 3.02
N TYR A 104 -24.34 1.80 3.64
CA TYR A 104 -24.74 2.22 4.99
C TYR A 104 -25.65 3.46 5.01
N GLN A 105 -26.11 3.95 3.84
CA GLN A 105 -26.94 5.15 3.74
C GLN A 105 -28.19 5.07 4.61
N ALA A 106 -28.87 3.92 4.58
CA ALA A 106 -30.10 3.68 5.30
C ALA A 106 -29.90 3.66 6.83
N GLN A 107 -28.77 3.14 7.29
CA GLN A 107 -28.47 2.96 8.72
C GLN A 107 -27.85 4.22 9.35
N ARG A 108 -27.35 5.16 8.52
CA ARG A 108 -26.65 6.39 8.94
C ARG A 108 -25.50 6.16 9.91
N GLN A 109 -24.94 4.95 9.91
CA GLN A 109 -23.87 4.53 10.81
C GLN A 109 -22.91 3.61 10.04
N VAL A 110 -21.61 3.91 10.10
CA VAL A 110 -20.57 3.10 9.48
C VAL A 110 -19.80 2.35 10.58
N PRO A 111 -19.69 1.01 10.49
CA PRO A 111 -18.91 0.24 11.45
C PRO A 111 -17.43 0.67 11.49
N VAL A 112 -16.87 0.77 12.69
CA VAL A 112 -15.49 1.25 12.93
C VAL A 112 -14.43 0.38 12.22
N VAL A 113 -14.71 -0.92 12.04
CA VAL A 113 -13.85 -1.87 11.32
C VAL A 113 -13.48 -1.37 9.92
N PHE A 114 -14.40 -0.67 9.23
CA PHE A 114 -14.13 -0.14 7.91
C PHE A 114 -13.09 0.99 7.92
N LEU A 115 -12.96 1.74 9.02
CA LEU A 115 -11.91 2.75 9.14
C LEU A 115 -10.52 2.08 9.16
N THR A 116 -10.40 0.96 9.87
CA THR A 116 -9.17 0.16 9.89
C THR A 116 -8.88 -0.42 8.50
N LEU A 117 -9.90 -0.94 7.81
CA LEU A 117 -9.78 -1.45 6.44
C LEU A 117 -9.38 -0.38 5.42
N ILE A 118 -9.99 0.81 5.49
CA ILE A 118 -9.63 1.96 4.66
C ILE A 118 -8.16 2.31 4.87
N PHE A 119 -7.72 2.38 6.14
CA PHE A 119 -6.34 2.72 6.44
C PHE A 119 -5.35 1.66 5.92
N ILE A 120 -5.63 0.37 6.15
CA ILE A 120 -4.76 -0.72 5.68
C ILE A 120 -4.70 -0.75 4.15
N SER A 121 -5.85 -0.69 3.49
CA SER A 121 -5.91 -0.71 2.02
C SER A 121 -5.20 0.50 1.41
N THR A 122 -5.35 1.70 1.98
CA THR A 122 -4.64 2.89 1.48
C THR A 122 -3.14 2.81 1.68
N LEU A 123 -2.64 2.25 2.79
CA LEU A 123 -1.20 1.97 2.97
C LEU A 123 -0.66 1.01 1.92
N ILE A 124 -1.36 -0.09 1.68
CA ILE A 124 -0.97 -1.10 0.68
C ILE A 124 -0.95 -0.48 -0.72
N ILE A 125 -2.04 0.19 -1.10
CA ILE A 125 -2.18 0.83 -2.41
C ILE A 125 -1.10 1.89 -2.60
N SER A 126 -0.78 2.66 -1.55
CA SER A 126 0.30 3.64 -1.56
C SER A 126 1.66 3.01 -1.89
N ILE A 127 2.06 1.95 -1.18
CA ILE A 127 3.33 1.23 -1.40
C ILE A 127 3.37 0.59 -2.79
N LEU A 128 2.28 -0.07 -3.20
CA LEU A 128 2.16 -0.73 -4.49
C LEU A 128 2.23 0.28 -5.65
N ALA A 129 1.47 1.37 -5.56
CA ALA A 129 1.41 2.39 -6.61
C ALA A 129 2.74 3.14 -6.75
N GLN A 130 3.43 3.42 -5.65
CA GLN A 130 4.78 4.00 -5.69
C GLN A 130 5.76 3.05 -6.39
N SER A 131 5.78 1.79 -5.96
CA SER A 131 6.65 0.75 -6.52
C SER A 131 6.38 0.52 -8.01
N PHE A 132 5.11 0.44 -8.39
CA PHE A 132 4.67 0.28 -9.76
C PHE A 132 5.01 1.51 -10.63
N GLY A 133 4.83 2.72 -10.10
CA GLY A 133 5.19 3.96 -10.77
C GLY A 133 6.70 4.05 -11.09
N ILE A 134 7.55 3.58 -10.18
CA ILE A 134 9.00 3.49 -10.42
C ILE A 134 9.31 2.48 -11.53
N LEU A 135 8.73 1.28 -11.47
CA LEU A 135 8.94 0.23 -12.48
C LEU A 135 8.47 0.67 -13.89
N LEU A 136 7.29 1.28 -14.00
CA LEU A 136 6.79 1.84 -15.25
C LEU A 136 7.70 2.95 -15.78
N GLY A 137 8.25 3.79 -14.90
CA GLY A 137 9.22 4.83 -15.26
C GLY A 137 10.45 4.26 -15.96
N TYR A 138 11.02 3.18 -15.40
CA TYR A 138 12.16 2.47 -16.02
C TYR A 138 11.79 1.77 -17.32
N TRP A 139 10.64 1.08 -17.37
CA TRP A 139 10.20 0.36 -18.58
C TRP A 139 9.98 1.31 -19.77
N ARG A 140 9.32 2.46 -19.53
CA ARG A 140 9.05 3.45 -20.58
C ARG A 140 10.32 4.09 -21.11
N MET A 141 11.31 4.37 -20.25
CA MET A 141 12.59 4.91 -20.71
C MET A 141 13.41 3.88 -21.47
N ASN A 142 13.37 2.60 -21.09
CA ASN A 142 14.06 1.53 -21.82
C ASN A 142 13.43 1.23 -23.20
N ARG A 143 12.18 1.64 -23.42
CA ARG A 143 11.47 1.51 -24.70
C ARG A 143 11.70 2.69 -25.65
N ASN A 144 12.09 3.84 -25.10
CA ASN A 144 12.24 5.11 -25.83
C ASN A 144 13.71 5.55 -25.98
N GLY A 145 14.67 4.71 -25.56
CA GLY A 145 16.11 4.88 -25.78
C GLY A 145 16.63 3.75 -26.65
#